data_AF-A0A1Y1VR72-F1
#
_entry.id   AF-A0A1Y1VR72-F1
#
_cell.length_a   1.000
_cell.length_b   1.000
_cell.length_c   1.000
_cell.angle_alpha   90.00
_cell.angle_beta   90.00
_cell.angle_gamma   90.00
#
_symmetry.space_group_name_H-M   'P 1'
#
loop_
_entity.id
_entity.type
_entity.pdbx_description
1 polymer ?
#
loop_
_entity_poly.entity_id
_entity_poly.type
_entity_poly.pdbx_seq_one_letter_code
_entity_poly.pdbx_strand_id
1 'polypeptide(L)'
;DDEAQNGATELHMDSTQAPVQAYAKLEGPDFCYYVRTLEVTLGRHPTSAHHESVDIDLGDSKAVSRRHAKIFYNFVSQSFELQVFGKNGCLVDDEYFKRGQAVTLR
;
A
#
# COMPACT_ATOMS: atom_id res chain seq x y z
N ASP A 1 53.70 -24.91 16.77
CA ASP A 1 53.67 -25.79 15.59
C ASP A 1 52.35 -26.58 15.63
N ASP A 2 51.20 -25.95 15.82
CA ASP A 2 50.46 -25.13 14.85
C ASP A 2 50.20 -25.84 13.53
N GLU A 3 49.08 -26.55 13.45
CA GLU A 3 48.34 -26.66 12.18
C GLU A 3 46.84 -26.68 12.48
N ALA A 4 46.26 -25.48 12.33
CA ALA A 4 44.85 -25.20 12.50
C ALA A 4 44.01 -25.96 11.48
N GLN A 5 43.02 -26.71 11.97
CA GLN A 5 41.92 -27.18 11.14
C GLN A 5 41.11 -25.97 10.67
N ASN A 6 41.15 -25.73 9.36
CA ASN A 6 40.39 -24.73 8.63
C ASN A 6 38.89 -24.96 8.83
N GLY A 7 38.32 -24.35 9.87
CA GLY A 7 36.89 -24.14 10.02
C GLY A 7 36.43 -23.04 9.07
N ALA A 8 36.32 -23.35 7.79
CA ALA A 8 35.55 -22.52 6.87
C ALA A 8 34.09 -22.61 7.32
N THR A 9 33.67 -21.63 8.11
CA THR A 9 32.29 -21.48 8.54
C THR A 9 31.48 -21.16 7.30
N GLU A 10 30.82 -22.18 6.75
CA GLU A 10 29.80 -22.01 5.72
C GLU A 10 28.75 -21.04 6.26
N LEU A 11 28.72 -19.82 5.72
CA LEU A 11 27.65 -18.89 5.96
C LEU A 11 26.39 -19.50 5.33
N HIS A 12 25.69 -20.33 6.11
CA HIS A 12 24.31 -20.70 5.86
C HIS A 12 23.49 -19.41 5.88
N MET A 13 23.34 -18.81 4.71
CA MET A 13 22.32 -17.81 4.43
C MET A 13 20.99 -18.55 4.55
N ASP A 14 20.43 -18.55 5.76
CA ASP A 14 19.03 -18.87 5.95
C ASP A 14 18.22 -18.03 4.96
N SER A 15 17.27 -18.65 4.28
CA SER A 15 16.54 -18.10 3.14
C SER A 15 15.52 -17.03 3.55
N THR A 16 15.89 -16.16 4.48
CA THR A 16 15.04 -15.12 5.07
C THR A 16 15.06 -13.90 4.16
N GLN A 17 14.10 -13.90 3.23
CA GLN A 17 13.66 -12.83 2.33
C GLN A 17 14.45 -11.51 2.43
N ALA A 18 15.19 -11.17 1.36
CA ALA A 18 15.82 -9.86 1.20
C ALA A 18 14.82 -8.73 1.54
N PRO A 19 15.27 -7.64 2.19
CA PRO A 19 14.37 -6.57 2.63
C PRO A 19 13.59 -5.99 1.46
N VAL A 20 12.26 -5.93 1.59
CA VAL A 20 11.37 -5.40 0.56
C VAL A 20 11.60 -3.90 0.43
N GLN A 21 12.03 -3.46 -0.76
CA GLN A 21 12.14 -2.03 -1.08
C GLN A 21 10.77 -1.45 -1.44
N ALA A 22 10.33 -0.44 -0.69
CA ALA A 22 9.08 0.27 -0.86
C ALA A 22 9.14 1.63 -0.15
N TYR A 23 8.32 2.58 -0.59
CA TYR A 23 8.12 3.87 0.07
C TYR A 23 7.30 3.75 1.35
N ALA A 24 6.31 2.85 1.34
CA ALA A 24 5.44 2.60 2.47
C ALA A 24 4.88 1.17 2.41
N LYS A 25 4.31 0.73 3.53
CA LYS A 25 3.55 -0.51 3.63
C LYS A 25 2.13 -0.16 4.04
N LEU A 26 1.15 -0.64 3.29
CA LEU A 26 -0.27 -0.54 3.60
C LEU A 26 -0.76 -1.91 4.05
N GLU A 27 -1.40 -1.96 5.21
CA GLU A 27 -1.90 -3.20 5.79
C GLU A 27 -3.35 -3.02 6.20
N GLY A 28 -4.18 -3.99 5.84
CA GLY A 28 -5.55 -4.11 6.29
C GLY A 28 -5.86 -5.56 6.66
N PRO A 29 -7.10 -5.87 7.07
CA PRO A 29 -7.47 -7.21 7.52
C PRO A 29 -7.14 -8.32 6.51
N ASP A 30 -7.35 -8.04 5.22
CA ASP A 30 -7.24 -9.03 4.15
C ASP A 30 -6.15 -8.68 3.10
N PHE A 31 -5.33 -7.66 3.35
CA PHE A 31 -4.29 -7.26 2.40
C PHE A 31 -3.03 -6.71 3.08
N CYS A 32 -1.91 -6.94 2.41
CA CYS A 32 -0.62 -6.32 2.71
C CYS A 32 -0.01 -5.88 1.38
N TYR A 33 0.18 -4.58 1.22
CA TYR A 33 0.61 -3.97 -0.03
C TYR A 33 1.82 -3.07 0.19
N TYR A 34 2.88 -3.29 -0.58
CA TYR A 34 4.08 -2.48 -0.54
C TYR A 34 4.03 -1.40 -1.61
N VAL A 35 3.97 -0.14 -1.20
CA VAL A 35 3.88 1.03 -2.09
C VAL A 35 5.24 1.25 -2.75
N ARG A 36 5.33 0.94 -4.04
CA ARG A 36 6.56 1.10 -4.86
C ARG A 36 6.45 2.21 -5.90
N THR A 37 5.26 2.76 -6.07
CA THR A 37 4.94 3.89 -6.93
C THR A 37 4.58 5.10 -6.09
N LEU A 38 4.58 6.28 -6.72
CA LEU A 38 4.15 7.53 -6.06
C LEU A 38 2.64 7.72 -6.11
N GLU A 39 1.89 6.80 -6.71
CA GLU A 39 0.44 6.82 -6.79
C GLU A 39 -0.08 5.39 -6.66
N VAL A 40 -1.09 5.22 -5.80
CA VAL A 40 -1.79 3.95 -5.53
C VAL A 40 -3.28 4.24 -5.41
N THR A 41 -4.08 3.48 -6.15
CA THR A 41 -5.53 3.59 -6.17
C THR A 41 -6.19 2.48 -5.35
N LEU A 42 -7.21 2.86 -4.59
CA LEU A 42 -7.97 1.93 -3.75
C LEU A 42 -9.44 1.96 -4.16
N GLY A 43 -10.07 0.80 -4.16
CA GLY A 43 -11.49 0.71 -4.42
C GLY A 43 -11.95 -0.73 -4.52
N ARG A 44 -13.17 -0.90 -5.01
CA ARG A 44 -13.79 -2.21 -5.17
C ARG A 44 -13.67 -2.68 -6.61
N HIS A 45 -13.15 -3.88 -6.84
CA HIS A 45 -13.26 -4.48 -8.17
C HIS A 45 -14.73 -4.83 -8.50
N PRO A 46 -15.27 -4.43 -9.67
CA PRO A 46 -16.55 -4.96 -10.13
C PRO A 46 -16.34 -6.36 -10.70
N THR A 47 -17.31 -7.25 -10.53
CA THR A 47 -17.29 -8.63 -11.06
C THR A 47 -17.24 -8.76 -12.60
N SER A 48 -17.12 -7.65 -13.33
CA SER A 48 -17.12 -7.61 -14.79
C SER A 48 -15.81 -7.03 -15.32
N ALA A 49 -15.19 -7.75 -16.25
CA ALA A 49 -13.83 -7.55 -16.77
C ALA A 49 -13.57 -6.23 -17.53
N HIS A 50 -14.55 -5.31 -17.61
CA HIS A 50 -14.49 -4.09 -18.43
C HIS A 50 -14.29 -2.79 -17.64
N HIS A 51 -14.00 -2.86 -16.34
CA HIS A 51 -13.81 -1.67 -15.53
C HIS A 51 -12.35 -1.45 -15.13
N GLU A 52 -12.00 -0.18 -14.94
CA GLU A 52 -10.71 0.28 -14.40
C GLU A 52 -10.31 -0.56 -13.19
N SER A 53 -9.15 -1.22 -13.28
CA SER A 53 -8.52 -1.94 -12.19
C SER A 53 -7.97 -0.95 -11.16
N VAL A 54 -8.14 -1.27 -9.88
CA VAL A 54 -7.48 -0.57 -8.76
C VAL A 54 -6.24 -1.35 -8.32
N ASP A 55 -5.29 -0.66 -7.72
CA ASP A 55 -4.07 -1.30 -7.18
C ASP A 55 -4.35 -2.11 -5.92
N ILE A 56 -5.27 -1.62 -5.08
CA ILE A 56 -5.71 -2.29 -3.85
C ILE A 56 -7.22 -2.52 -3.92
N ASP A 57 -7.61 -3.79 -3.97
CA ASP A 57 -9.01 -4.20 -3.88
C ASP A 57 -9.45 -4.26 -2.41
N LEU A 58 -10.51 -3.52 -2.10
CA LEU A 58 -11.11 -3.44 -0.76
C LEU A 58 -12.35 -4.34 -0.64
N GLY A 59 -12.54 -5.28 -1.56
CA GLY A 59 -13.63 -6.25 -1.57
C GLY A 59 -14.89 -5.74 -2.27
N ASP A 60 -15.98 -6.51 -2.15
CA ASP A 60 -17.14 -6.37 -3.04
C ASP A 60 -18.28 -5.45 -2.51
N SER A 61 -18.06 -4.82 -1.35
CA SER A 61 -19.04 -3.94 -0.69
C SER A 61 -19.49 -2.75 -1.53
N LYS A 62 -20.81 -2.55 -1.64
CA LYS A 62 -21.41 -1.39 -2.33
C LYS A 62 -21.17 -0.06 -1.60
N ALA A 63 -20.74 -0.11 -0.33
CA ALA A 63 -20.31 1.09 0.39
C ALA A 63 -18.98 1.65 -0.18
N VAL A 64 -18.17 0.77 -0.79
CA VAL A 64 -16.92 1.15 -1.45
C VAL A 64 -17.18 1.37 -2.94
N SER A 65 -16.62 2.48 -3.44
CA SER A 65 -16.74 2.85 -4.85
C SER A 65 -15.69 2.10 -5.66
N ARG A 66 -15.93 1.86 -6.95
CA ARG A 66 -14.96 1.15 -7.81
C ARG A 66 -13.58 1.80 -7.80
N ARG A 67 -13.57 3.13 -7.82
CA ARG A 67 -12.43 3.98 -7.50
C ARG A 67 -12.83 4.83 -6.30
N HIS A 68 -12.31 4.51 -5.11
CA HIS A 68 -12.77 5.09 -3.86
C HIS A 68 -11.80 6.11 -3.30
N ALA A 69 -10.52 5.80 -3.30
CA ALA A 69 -9.48 6.70 -2.82
C ALA A 69 -8.20 6.54 -3.65
N LYS A 70 -7.30 7.50 -3.50
CA LYS A 70 -5.96 7.44 -4.07
C LYS A 70 -4.98 8.01 -3.08
N ILE A 71 -3.94 7.26 -2.80
CA ILE A 71 -2.77 7.73 -2.07
C ILE A 71 -1.76 8.17 -3.12
N PHE A 72 -1.23 9.38 -3.02
CA PHE A 72 -0.24 9.89 -3.94
C PHE A 72 0.77 10.79 -3.25
N TYR A 73 1.99 10.84 -3.76
CA TYR A 73 3.01 11.76 -3.27
C TYR A 73 2.81 13.14 -3.91
N ASN A 74 2.58 14.15 -3.08
CA ASN A 74 2.49 15.53 -3.51
C ASN A 74 3.88 16.18 -3.42
N PHE A 75 4.45 16.53 -4.57
CA PHE A 75 5.78 17.14 -4.65
C PHE A 75 5.86 18.55 -4.05
N VAL A 76 4.74 19.27 -3.95
CA VAL A 76 4.69 20.62 -3.38
C VAL A 76 4.75 20.55 -1.86
N SER A 77 3.91 19.71 -1.23
CA SER A 77 3.92 19.49 0.22
C SER A 77 5.00 18.50 0.68
N GLN A 78 5.64 17.80 -0.27
CA GLN A 78 6.65 16.77 -0.04
C GLN A 78 6.17 15.63 0.86
N SER A 79 4.88 15.31 0.79
CA SER A 79 4.23 14.29 1.62
C SER A 79 3.24 13.45 0.82
N PHE A 80 2.87 12.29 1.38
CA PHE A 80 1.77 11.50 0.83
C PHE A 80 0.42 12.10 1.25
N GLU A 81 -0.52 12.13 0.31
CA GLU A 81 -1.88 12.60 0.52
C GLU A 81 -2.89 11.54 0.05
N LEU A 82 -4.01 11.45 0.74
CA LEU A 82 -5.17 10.66 0.35
C LEU A 82 -6.24 11.56 -0.24
N GLN A 83 -6.59 11.32 -1.51
CA GLN A 83 -7.71 11.98 -2.18
C GLN A 83 -8.94 11.08 -2.22
N VAL A 84 -10.09 11.63 -1.84
CA VAL A 84 -11.35 10.91 -1.72
C VAL A 84 -12.16 11.02 -3.01
N PHE A 85 -12.40 9.90 -3.69
CA PHE A 85 -13.28 9.82 -4.87
C PHE A 85 -14.64 9.18 -4.57
N GLY A 86 -14.71 8.38 -3.51
CA GLY A 86 -15.86 7.58 -3.16
C GLY A 86 -17.07 8.41 -2.73
N LYS A 87 -18.28 7.99 -3.13
CA LYS A 87 -19.54 8.68 -2.79
C LYS A 87 -19.74 8.82 -1.27
N ASN A 88 -19.35 7.81 -0.51
CA ASN A 88 -19.60 7.75 0.92
C ASN A 88 -18.52 8.44 1.77
N GLY A 89 -17.48 8.99 1.14
CA GLY A 89 -16.33 9.53 1.86
C GLY A 89 -15.46 8.43 2.47
N CYS A 90 -14.50 8.83 3.30
CA CYS A 90 -13.64 7.92 4.07
C CYS A 90 -13.31 8.51 5.45
N LEU A 91 -12.97 7.65 6.40
CA LEU A 91 -12.36 8.07 7.66
C LEU A 91 -10.84 7.93 7.56
N VAL A 92 -10.12 8.92 8.03
CA VAL A 92 -8.66 8.91 8.21
C VAL A 92 -8.38 9.45 9.61
N ASP A 93 -7.72 8.65 10.45
CA ASP A 93 -7.43 8.99 11.86
C ASP A 93 -8.66 9.49 12.64
N ASP A 94 -9.78 8.74 12.54
CA ASP A 94 -11.08 9.04 13.14
C ASP A 94 -11.77 10.33 12.63
N GLU A 95 -11.20 11.02 11.65
CA GLU A 95 -11.78 12.20 11.00
C GLU A 95 -12.42 11.84 9.65
N TYR A 96 -13.61 12.39 9.39
CA TYR A 96 -14.39 12.11 8.19
C TYR A 96 -14.11 13.09 7.05
N PHE A 97 -13.77 12.55 5.87
CA PHE A 97 -13.51 13.31 4.65
C PHE A 97 -14.52 12.95 3.55
N LYS A 98 -15.13 13.99 2.97
CA LYS A 98 -16.09 13.89 1.87
C LYS A 98 -15.37 13.73 0.54
N ARG A 99 -16.12 13.24 -0.46
CA ARG A 99 -15.68 13.20 -1.86
C ARG A 99 -15.12 14.56 -2.31
N GLY A 100 -13.97 14.52 -2.97
CA GLY A 100 -13.26 15.68 -3.50
C GLY A 100 -12.26 16.29 -2.52
N GLN A 101 -12.32 15.95 -1.23
CA GLN A 101 -11.31 16.38 -0.27
C GLN A 101 -10.01 15.56 -0.43
N ALA A 102 -8.91 16.18 -0.03
CA ALA A 102 -7.61 15.54 0.12
C ALA A 102 -7.10 15.81 1.53
N VAL A 103 -6.40 14.84 2.11
CA VAL A 103 -5.81 14.90 3.45
C VAL A 103 -4.37 14.42 3.40
N THR A 104 -3.47 15.11 4.09
CA THR A 104 -2.08 14.68 4.26
C THR A 104 -1.99 13.52 5.24
N LEU A 105 -1.32 12.45 4.82
CA LEU A 105 -1.04 11.28 5.64
C LEU A 105 0.22 11.53 6.47
N ARG A 106 0.22 11.07 7.73
CA ARG A 106 1.30 11.26 8.69
C ARG A 106 1.93 9.95 9.12
#